data_AF-K1VAY4-F1
#
_entry.id   AF-K1VAY4-F1
#
_cell.length_a   1.000
_cell.length_b   1.000
_cell.length_c   1.000
_cell.angle_alpha   90.00
_cell.angle_beta   90.00
_cell.angle_gamma   90.00
#
_symmetry.space_group_name_H-M   'P 1'
#
loop_
_entity.id
_entity.type
_entity.pdbx_description
1 polymer ?
#
loop_
_entity_poly.entity_id
_entity_poly.type
_entity_poly.pdbx_seq_one_letter_code
_entity_poly.pdbx_strand_id
1 'polypeptide(L)' 'MKIYTKTGDQGTTSLVGGERVFKTDERVEAYGSVDELTAFVALLTDHLRGDV' A
#
# COMPACT_ATOMS: atom_id res chain seq x y z
N MET A 1 15.93 9.19 7.94
CA MET A 1 15.18 7.94 8.23
C MET A 1 15.13 7.12 6.95
N LYS A 2 15.28 5.79 7.02
CA LYS A 2 15.20 4.93 5.82
C LYS A 2 13.79 4.39 5.69
N ILE A 3 13.24 4.40 4.48
CA ILE A 3 11.93 3.81 4.18
C ILE A 3 12.02 2.28 4.19
N TYR A 4 13.13 1.71 3.68
CA TYR A 4 13.35 0.27 3.68
C TYR A 4 13.81 -0.23 5.06
N THR A 5 13.13 -1.26 5.57
CA THR A 5 13.41 -1.87 6.88
C THR A 5 13.98 -3.28 6.79
N LYS A 6 13.85 -3.96 5.63
CA LYS A 6 14.19 -5.37 5.38
C LYS A 6 13.34 -6.39 6.15
N THR A 7 12.40 -5.95 6.98
CA THR A 7 11.56 -6.86 7.79
C THR A 7 10.57 -7.67 6.95
N GLY A 8 10.42 -7.36 5.66
CA GLY A 8 9.50 -8.05 4.76
C GLY A 8 10.16 -8.99 3.76
N ASP A 9 11.47 -9.22 3.87
CA ASP A 9 12.26 -9.98 2.90
C ASP A 9 11.89 -11.48 2.89
N GLN A 10 11.32 -11.98 3.99
CA GLN A 10 10.79 -13.35 4.10
C GLN A 10 9.31 -13.46 3.68
N GLY A 11 8.78 -12.47 2.96
CA GLY A 11 7.40 -12.51 2.44
C GLY A 11 6.32 -12.20 3.47
N THR A 12 6.67 -11.75 4.67
CA THR A 12 5.72 -11.35 5.72
C THR A 12 5.66 -9.84 5.92
N THR A 13 4.57 -9.34 6.49
CA THR A 13 4.39 -7.93 6.86
C THR A 13 3.70 -7.81 8.22
N SER A 14 3.75 -6.64 8.83
CA SER A 14 3.03 -6.36 10.08
C SER A 14 1.72 -5.64 9.77
N LEU A 15 0.63 -6.13 10.34
CA LEU A 15 -0.65 -5.43 10.40
C LEU A 15 -0.59 -4.33 11.48
N VAL A 16 -1.58 -3.45 11.44
CA VAL A 16 -1.86 -2.54 12.56
C VAL A 16 -2.05 -3.39 13.83
N GLY A 17 -1.34 -3.04 14.91
CA GLY A 17 -1.32 -3.82 16.16
C GLY A 17 -0.15 -4.80 16.27
N GLY A 18 0.66 -4.97 15.22
CA GLY A 18 1.93 -5.70 15.28
C GLY A 18 1.85 -7.19 14.94
N GLU A 19 0.65 -7.74 14.71
CA GLU A 19 0.46 -9.09 14.16
C GLU A 19 1.22 -9.23 12.84
N ARG A 20 1.93 -10.34 12.63
CA ARG A 20 2.66 -10.60 11.38
C ARG A 20 1.98 -11.66 10.55
N VAL A 21 1.72 -11.34 9.29
CA VAL A 21 1.04 -12.20 8.32
C VAL A 21 1.84 -12.30 7.04
N PHE A 22 1.53 -13.29 6.19
CA PHE A 22 2.08 -13.34 4.84
C PHE A 22 1.56 -12.18 3.99
N LYS A 23 2.35 -11.71 3.03
CA LYS A 23 1.94 -10.67 2.09
C LYS A 23 0.72 -11.09 1.23
N THR A 24 0.46 -12.39 1.12
CA THR A 24 -0.68 -12.98 0.41
C THR A 24 -1.90 -13.21 1.32
N ASP A 25 -1.88 -12.74 2.57
CA ASP A 25 -3.04 -12.78 3.47
C ASP A 25 -4.17 -11.91 2.90
N GLU A 26 -5.41 -12.38 3.02
CA GLU A 26 -6.60 -11.70 2.48
C GLU A 26 -6.73 -10.25 2.95
N ARG A 27 -6.31 -9.94 4.19
CA ARG A 27 -6.34 -8.58 4.73
C ARG A 27 -5.34 -7.69 3.99
N VAL A 28 -4.16 -8.22 3.69
CA VAL A 28 -3.10 -7.51 2.97
C VAL A 28 -3.52 -7.21 1.53
N GLU A 29 -4.07 -8.20 0.84
CA GLU A 29 -4.61 -8.03 -0.52
C GLU A 29 -5.75 -7.01 -0.56
N ALA A 30 -6.64 -7.03 0.44
CA ALA A 30 -7.78 -6.12 0.50
C ALA A 30 -7.33 -4.64 0.58
N TYR A 31 -6.47 -4.27 1.54
CA TYR A 31 -6.01 -2.88 1.62
C TYR A 31 -4.99 -2.53 0.53
N GLY A 32 -4.23 -3.50 0.01
CA GLY A 32 -3.32 -3.31 -1.13
C GLY A 32 -4.09 -2.91 -2.40
N SER A 33 -5.22 -3.55 -2.67
CA SER A 33 -6.11 -3.20 -3.79
C SER A 33 -6.69 -1.79 -3.65
N VAL A 34 -7.02 -1.37 -2.42
CA VAL A 34 -7.51 -0.01 -2.13
C VAL A 34 -6.40 1.02 -2.29
N ASP A 35 -5.17 0.70 -1.89
CA ASP A 35 -4.00 1.56 -2.09
C ASP A 35 -3.72 1.78 -3.59
N GLU A 36 -3.76 0.70 -4.39
CA GLU A 36 -3.64 0.78 -5.85
C GLU A 36 -4.74 1.67 -6.46
N LEU A 37 -6.00 1.43 -6.10
CA LEU A 37 -7.12 2.26 -6.56
C LEU A 37 -6.91 3.74 -6.20
N THR A 38 -6.45 4.03 -4.98
CA THR A 38 -6.22 5.40 -4.51
C THR A 38 -5.13 6.10 -5.31
N ALA A 39 -4.07 5.38 -5.70
CA ALA A 39 -3.03 5.90 -6.59
C ALA A 39 -3.61 6.30 -7.97
N PHE A 40 -4.50 5.48 -8.54
CA PHE A 40 -5.18 5.81 -9.80
C PHE A 40 -6.14 7.01 -9.66
N VAL A 41 -6.88 7.11 -8.55
CA VAL A 41 -7.74 8.28 -8.28
C VAL A 41 -6.92 9.56 -8.19
N ALA A 42 -5.77 9.52 -7.51
CA ALA A 42 -4.86 10.66 -7.42
C ALA A 42 -4.32 11.06 -8.80
N LEU A 43 -3.92 10.08 -9.62
CA LEU A 43 -3.46 10.31 -10.99
C LEU A 43 -4.54 10.97 -11.85
N LEU A 44 -5.78 10.46 -11.80
CA LEU A 44 -6.90 11.05 -12.52
C LEU A 44 -7.18 12.49 -12.05
N THR A 45 -7.13 12.72 -10.73
CA THR A 45 -7.31 14.05 -10.15
C THR A 45 -6.26 15.04 -10.67
N ASP A 46 -5.02 14.60 -10.79
CA ASP A 46 -3.93 15.40 -11.37
C ASP A 46 -4.20 15.76 -12.84
N HIS A 47 -4.69 14.81 -13.64
CA HIS A 47 -5.02 15.04 -15.06
C HIS A 47 -6.27 15.92 -15.27
N LEU A 48 -7.17 15.95 -14.28
CA LEU A 48 -8.39 16.78 -14.32
C LEU A 48 -8.18 18.18 -13.75
N ARG A 49 -7.06 18.44 -13.06
CA ARG A 49 -6.64 19.80 -12.72
C ARG A 49 -6.24 20.48 -14.02
N GLY A 50 -7.18 21.15 -14.67
CA GLY A 50 -6.84 22.12 -15.72
C GLY A 50 -5.87 23.15 -15.17
N ASP A 51 -5.00 23.66 -16.04
CA ASP A 51 -4.02 24.71 -15.72
C ASP A 51 -4.72 25.89 -15.02
N VAL A 52 -4.55 25.99 -13.71
CA VAL A 52 -4.77 27.24 -12.94
C VAL A 52 -3.44 27.93 -12.80
#